data_AF-A0AAW4YDM5-F1
#
_entry.id   AF-A0AAW4YDM5-F1
#
_cell.length_a   1.000
_cell.length_b   1.000
_cell.length_c   1.000
_cell.angle_alpha   90.00
_cell.angle_beta   90.00
_cell.angle_gamma   90.00
#
_symmetry.space_group_name_H-M   'P 1'
#
loop_
_entity.id
_entity.type
_entity.pdbx_description
1 polymer ?
#
loop_
_entity_poly.entity_id
_entity_poly.type
_entity_poly.pdbx_seq_one_letter_code
_entity_poly.pdbx_strand_id
1 'polypeptide(L)'
;MIKQVCKNITICSLALSTALTVFPASSYAEIKSKITTVSEKNLDGDTKMYTRTATTSDTEKKISQSLQFNFLTEPNYDKETVFIKAKGTIGSGLKILNPNGYWNSTLRWP
;
A
#
# COMPACT_ATOMS: atom_id res chain seq x y z
N MET A 1 27.07 8.23 20.13
CA MET A 1 26.34 7.00 19.73
C MET A 1 24.83 7.04 19.95
N ILE A 2 24.28 7.85 20.87
CA ILE A 2 22.82 7.87 21.14
C ILE A 2 22.00 8.58 20.02
N LYS A 3 22.57 9.59 19.35
CA LYS A 3 21.87 10.37 18.31
C LYS A 3 21.53 9.58 17.03
N GLN A 4 22.29 8.54 16.70
CA GLN A 4 22.07 7.71 15.50
C GLN A 4 20.88 6.75 15.70
N VAL A 5 20.73 6.24 16.92
CA VAL A 5 19.66 5.30 17.29
C VAL A 5 18.30 5.98 17.27
N CYS A 6 18.22 7.24 17.71
CA CYS A 6 16.97 8.01 17.68
C CYS A 6 16.47 8.29 16.26
N LYS A 7 17.36 8.60 15.29
CA LYS A 7 16.97 8.83 13.89
C LYS A 7 16.35 7.57 13.25
N ASN A 8 16.92 6.39 13.52
CA ASN A 8 16.39 5.13 12.99
C ASN A 8 15.05 4.73 13.61
N ILE A 9 14.79 5.09 14.88
CA ILE A 9 13.50 4.82 15.54
C ILE A 9 12.40 5.74 15.00
N THR A 10 12.70 7.00 14.71
CA THR A 10 11.71 7.98 14.19
C THR A 10 11.27 7.67 12.76
N ILE A 11 12.11 7.04 11.93
CA ILE A 11 11.73 6.65 10.56
C ILE A 11 10.83 5.40 10.56
N CYS A 12 11.03 4.47 11.49
CA CYS A 12 10.18 3.27 11.62
C CYS A 12 8.74 3.58 12.05
N SER A 13 8.51 4.63 12.83
CA SER A 13 7.16 4.98 13.31
C SER A 13 6.30 5.69 12.26
N LEU A 14 6.90 6.43 11.33
CA LEU A 14 6.16 7.10 10.24
C LEU A 14 5.67 6.11 9.17
N ALA A 15 6.41 5.04 8.91
CA ALA A 15 6.03 4.01 7.95
C ALA A 15 4.87 3.10 8.43
N LEU A 16 4.60 3.06 9.74
CA LEU A 16 3.50 2.27 10.32
C LEU A 16 2.18 3.05 10.40
N SER A 17 2.19 4.39 10.45
CA SER A 17 0.96 5.17 10.63
C SER A 17 0.11 5.31 9.37
N THR A 18 0.70 5.21 8.17
CA THR A 18 -0.06 5.27 6.91
C THR A 18 -0.71 3.94 6.52
N ALA A 19 -0.43 2.85 7.24
CA ALA A 19 -1.06 1.54 7.02
C ALA A 19 -2.36 1.34 7.83
N LEU A 20 -2.73 2.25 8.75
CA LEU A 20 -3.74 2.00 9.79
C LEU A 20 -5.07 2.77 9.67
N THR A 21 -5.31 3.54 8.60
CA THR A 21 -6.59 4.27 8.45
C THR A 21 -7.66 3.55 7.64
N VAL A 22 -7.46 2.27 7.27
CA VAL A 22 -8.58 1.42 6.82
C VAL A 22 -9.29 0.91 8.07
N PHE A 23 -10.20 1.72 8.60
CA PHE A 23 -11.15 1.32 9.65
C PHE A 23 -11.81 -0.03 9.28
N PRO A 24 -11.67 -1.09 10.09
CA PRO A 24 -12.51 -2.25 9.93
C PRO A 24 -13.87 -1.87 10.53
N ALA A 25 -14.82 -1.47 9.68
CA ALA A 25 -16.22 -1.61 10.03
C ALA A 25 -16.48 -3.10 10.23
N SER A 26 -16.54 -3.53 11.49
CA SER A 26 -17.06 -4.81 12.00
C SER A 26 -17.36 -5.89 10.94
N SER A 27 -16.31 -6.50 10.38
CA SER A 27 -16.38 -7.85 9.83
C SER A 27 -15.00 -8.47 10.02
N TYR A 28 -14.97 -9.73 10.43
CA TYR A 28 -13.75 -10.53 10.52
C TYR A 28 -13.27 -10.84 9.10
N ALA A 29 -12.86 -9.82 8.34
CA ALA A 29 -12.24 -10.00 7.04
C ALA A 29 -10.80 -10.50 7.26
N GLU A 30 -10.47 -11.65 6.70
CA GLU A 30 -9.10 -12.17 6.69
C GLU A 30 -8.23 -11.26 5.81
N ILE A 31 -7.54 -10.31 6.44
CA ILE A 31 -6.60 -9.41 5.75
C ILE A 31 -5.31 -10.18 5.50
N LYS A 32 -5.03 -10.47 4.23
CA LYS A 32 -3.75 -11.08 3.83
C LYS A 32 -2.74 -9.98 3.54
N SER A 33 -1.86 -9.73 4.50
CA SER A 33 -0.75 -8.76 4.36
C SER A 33 0.58 -9.46 4.15
N LYS A 34 1.38 -8.96 3.20
CA LYS A 34 2.77 -9.39 3.00
C LYS A 34 3.62 -8.17 2.69
N ILE A 35 4.82 -8.12 3.28
CA ILE A 35 5.81 -7.11 2.97
C ILE A 35 7.08 -7.81 2.51
N THR A 36 7.62 -7.41 1.37
CA THR A 36 8.87 -7.97 0.86
C THR A 36 10.06 -7.45 1.66
N THR A 37 11.16 -8.19 1.59
CA THR A 37 12.47 -7.67 1.97
C THR A 37 12.85 -6.49 1.07
N VAL A 38 13.79 -5.68 1.54
CA VAL A 38 14.32 -4.54 0.77
C VAL A 38 15.25 -5.08 -0.31
N SER A 39 15.06 -4.65 -1.54
CA SER A 39 15.99 -4.90 -2.64
C SER A 39 16.77 -3.63 -2.96
N GLU A 40 18.09 -3.71 -2.94
CA GLU A 40 18.98 -2.62 -3.35
C GLU A 40 19.31 -2.75 -4.85
N LYS A 41 19.31 -1.62 -5.56
CA LYS A 41 19.76 -1.51 -6.95
C LYS A 41 20.59 -0.25 -7.12
N ASN A 42 21.79 -0.39 -7.67
CA ASN A 42 22.59 0.74 -8.14
C ASN A 42 22.01 1.21 -9.48
N LEU A 43 21.71 2.51 -9.60
CA LEU A 43 21.16 3.08 -10.83
C LEU A 43 22.28 3.65 -11.71
N ASP A 44 22.99 4.65 -11.21
CA ASP A 44 24.10 5.32 -11.89
C ASP A 44 24.99 6.05 -10.87
N GLY A 45 26.30 6.00 -11.09
CA GLY A 45 27.30 6.46 -10.12
C GLY A 45 27.07 5.90 -8.72
N ASP A 46 27.05 6.77 -7.73
CA ASP A 46 26.78 6.44 -6.33
C ASP A 46 25.28 6.50 -5.96
N THR A 47 24.40 6.64 -6.96
CA THR A 47 22.95 6.69 -6.75
C THR A 47 22.39 5.30 -6.52
N LYS A 48 21.73 5.12 -5.37
CA LYS A 48 21.14 3.85 -4.95
C LYS A 48 19.64 3.94 -4.82
N MET A 49 18.95 2.88 -5.28
CA MET A 49 17.52 2.70 -5.10
C MET A 49 17.26 1.52 -4.18
N TYR A 50 16.46 1.75 -3.14
CA TYR A 50 15.97 0.73 -2.23
C TYR A 50 14.48 0.53 -2.46
N THR A 51 14.12 -0.64 -2.97
CA THR A 51 12.73 -0.97 -3.29
C THR A 51 12.14 -1.92 -2.26
N ARG A 52 10.92 -1.65 -1.82
CA ARG A 52 10.12 -2.53 -0.97
C ARG A 52 8.68 -2.55 -1.44
N THR A 53 8.05 -3.72 -1.45
CA THR A 53 6.64 -3.84 -1.82
C THR A 53 5.83 -4.33 -0.63
N ALA A 54 4.76 -3.60 -0.30
CA ALA A 54 3.75 -4.01 0.66
C ALA A 54 2.46 -4.35 -0.08
N THR A 55 1.94 -5.56 0.15
CA THR A 55 0.68 -6.03 -0.41
C THR A 55 -0.31 -6.31 0.69
N THR A 56 -1.55 -5.87 0.53
CA THR A 56 -2.68 -6.20 1.40
C THR A 56 -3.90 -6.52 0.55
N SER A 57 -4.75 -7.43 0.99
CA SER A 57 -6.01 -7.74 0.31
C SER A 57 -7.13 -8.06 1.29
N ASP A 58 -8.31 -7.56 0.97
CA ASP A 58 -9.57 -7.84 1.63
C ASP A 58 -10.45 -8.63 0.63
N THR A 59 -10.64 -9.92 0.93
CA THR A 59 -11.39 -10.84 0.07
C THR A 59 -12.88 -10.50 0.05
N GLU A 60 -13.44 -10.04 1.17
CA GLU A 60 -14.86 -9.72 1.30
C GLU A 60 -15.21 -8.49 0.46
N LYS A 61 -14.37 -7.46 0.54
CA LYS A 61 -14.54 -6.23 -0.25
C LYS A 61 -14.04 -6.37 -1.69
N LYS A 62 -13.38 -7.48 -2.04
CA LYS A 62 -12.73 -7.70 -3.34
C LYS A 62 -11.73 -6.59 -3.68
N ILE A 63 -10.97 -6.14 -2.69
CA ILE A 63 -9.96 -5.09 -2.85
C ILE A 63 -8.57 -5.68 -2.59
N SER A 64 -7.65 -5.45 -3.50
CA SER A 64 -6.23 -5.73 -3.33
C SER A 64 -5.42 -4.45 -3.55
N GLN A 65 -4.40 -4.26 -2.72
CA GLN A 65 -3.49 -3.13 -2.80
C GLN A 65 -2.06 -3.66 -2.82
N SER A 66 -1.23 -3.04 -3.64
CA SER A 66 0.19 -3.33 -3.78
C SER A 66 0.92 -2.00 -3.89
N LEU A 67 1.54 -1.58 -2.79
CA LEU A 67 2.31 -0.36 -2.70
C LEU A 67 3.79 -0.71 -2.86
N GLN A 68 4.39 -0.25 -3.95
CA GLN A 68 5.83 -0.34 -4.17
C GLN A 68 6.48 1.00 -3.78
N PHE A 69 7.29 0.98 -2.73
CA PHE A 69 8.09 2.10 -2.27
C PHE A 69 9.48 1.98 -2.89
N ASN A 70 9.95 3.04 -3.54
CA ASN A 70 11.29 3.13 -4.08
C ASN A 70 11.97 4.34 -3.45
N PHE A 71 12.85 4.10 -2.50
CA PHE A 71 13.65 5.14 -1.85
C PHE A 71 14.91 5.36 -2.67
N LEU A 72 15.18 6.61 -3.02
CA LEU A 72 16.31 7.02 -3.82
C LEU A 72 17.27 7.81 -2.93
N THR A 73 18.53 7.37 -2.93
CA THR A 73 19.64 8.03 -2.25
C THR A 73 20.62 8.51 -3.30
N GLU A 74 20.72 9.82 -3.45
CA GLU A 74 21.65 10.50 -4.36
C GLU A 74 22.69 11.28 -3.53
N PRO A 75 24.00 11.11 -3.76
CA PRO A 75 25.03 11.80 -2.97
C PRO A 75 25.04 13.31 -3.17
N ASN A 76 24.62 13.78 -4.36
CA ASN A 76 24.64 15.20 -4.73
C ASN A 76 23.33 15.92 -4.40
N TYR A 77 22.40 15.25 -3.69
CA TYR A 77 21.12 15.80 -3.31
C TYR A 77 20.92 15.68 -1.80
N ASP A 78 20.55 16.79 -1.17
CA ASP A 78 20.47 16.90 0.30
C ASP A 78 19.17 16.33 0.89
N LYS A 79 18.31 15.76 0.05
CA LYS A 79 17.00 15.21 0.44
C LYS A 79 16.85 13.76 0.01
N GLU A 80 16.21 12.99 0.88
CA GLU A 80 15.74 11.66 0.54
C GLU A 80 14.49 11.75 -0.35
N THR A 81 14.46 10.98 -1.44
CA THR A 81 13.31 10.95 -2.34
C THR A 81 12.64 9.58 -2.27
N VAL A 82 11.31 9.55 -2.23
CA VAL A 82 10.52 8.31 -2.28
C VAL A 82 9.53 8.36 -3.44
N PHE A 83 9.58 7.35 -4.29
CA PHE A 83 8.57 7.12 -5.33
C PHE A 83 7.66 5.98 -4.89
N ILE A 84 6.38 6.31 -4.72
CA ILE A 84 5.36 5.34 -4.33
C ILE A 84 4.55 4.99 -5.57
N LYS A 85 4.59 3.72 -5.97
CA LYS A 85 3.71 3.19 -7.01
C LYS A 85 2.59 2.39 -6.36
N ALA A 86 1.40 2.96 -6.39
CA ALA A 86 0.18 2.26 -5.96
C ALA A 86 -0.36 1.43 -7.11
N LYS A 87 -0.43 0.11 -6.90
CA LYS A 87 -1.07 -0.87 -7.78
C LYS A 87 -2.10 -1.64 -6.97
N GLY A 88 -2.86 -2.49 -7.66
CA GLY A 88 -3.85 -3.37 -7.06
C GLY A 88 -5.11 -3.44 -7.91
N THR A 89 -6.16 -3.97 -7.31
CA THR A 89 -7.47 -4.12 -7.94
C THR A 89 -8.56 -3.73 -6.96
N ILE A 90 -9.52 -2.95 -7.42
CA ILE A 90 -10.75 -2.68 -6.69
C ILE A 90 -11.88 -3.35 -7.48
N GLY A 91 -12.53 -4.34 -6.90
CA GLY A 91 -13.68 -4.98 -7.51
C GLY A 91 -14.79 -3.97 -7.76
N SER A 92 -15.42 -4.02 -8.93
CA SER A 92 -16.46 -3.06 -9.33
C SER A 92 -17.71 -3.07 -8.44
N GLY A 93 -17.89 -4.11 -7.62
CA GLY A 93 -19.11 -4.31 -6.86
C GLY A 93 -20.37 -4.50 -7.74
N LEU A 94 -20.18 -4.71 -9.05
CA LEU A 94 -21.28 -4.83 -10.00
C LEU A 94 -22.20 -5.98 -9.60
N LYS A 95 -23.45 -5.64 -9.29
CA LYS A 95 -24.46 -6.62 -8.88
C LYS A 95 -25.85 -6.07 -9.12
N ILE A 96 -26.72 -6.87 -9.71
CA ILE A 96 -28.15 -6.60 -9.70
C ILE A 96 -28.68 -6.90 -8.30
N LEU A 97 -29.20 -5.88 -7.62
CA LEU A 97 -29.69 -6.01 -6.24
C LEU A 97 -31.06 -6.68 -6.19
N ASN A 98 -31.93 -6.38 -7.17
CA ASN A 98 -33.27 -6.94 -7.27
C ASN A 98 -33.51 -7.58 -8.65
N PRO A 99 -33.03 -8.81 -8.89
CA PRO A 99 -33.10 -9.45 -10.20
C PRO A 99 -34.52 -9.84 -10.61
N ASN A 100 -35.43 -10.02 -9.66
CA ASN A 100 -36.80 -10.48 -9.89
C ASN A 100 -37.84 -9.37 -9.71
N GLY A 101 -37.42 -8.11 -9.79
CA GLY A 101 -38.33 -6.99 -9.65
C GLY A 101 -39.30 -6.94 -10.84
N TYR A 102 -40.60 -6.97 -10.54
CA TYR A 102 -41.64 -7.14 -11.56
C TYR A 102 -41.81 -5.90 -12.46
N TRP A 103 -41.71 -4.70 -11.89
CA TRP A 103 -41.86 -3.43 -12.63
C TRP A 103 -40.55 -2.67 -12.81
N ASN A 104 -39.57 -2.90 -11.94
CA ASN A 104 -38.26 -2.24 -11.97
C ASN A 104 -37.19 -3.14 -11.36
N SER A 105 -35.93 -2.84 -11.65
CA SER A 105 -34.77 -3.49 -11.04
C SER A 105 -33.72 -2.44 -10.67
N THR A 106 -32.75 -2.82 -9.85
CA THR A 106 -31.68 -1.94 -9.40
C THR A 106 -30.33 -2.58 -9.66
N LEU A 107 -29.48 -1.86 -10.39
CA LEU A 107 -28.09 -2.22 -10.62
C LEU A 107 -27.20 -1.43 -9.67
N ARG A 108 -26.38 -2.14 -8.88
CA ARG A 108 -25.22 -1.55 -8.21
C ARG A 108 -24.03 -1.64 -9.15
N TRP A 109 -23.36 -0.51 -9.36
CA TRP A 109 -22.15 -0.36 -10.16
C TRP A 109 -21.18 0.57 -9.42
N PRO A 110 -19.91 0.71 -9.86
CA PRO A 110 -18.90 1.55 -9.20
C PRO A 110 -19.32 3.00 -8.99
#